data_AF-A0A819K076-F1
#
_entry.id   AF-A0A819K076-F1
#
_cell.length_a   1.000
_cell.length_b   1.000
_cell.length_c   1.000
_cell.angle_alpha   90.00
_cell.angle_beta   90.00
_cell.angle_gamma   90.00
#
_symmetry.space_group_name_H-M   'P 1'
#
loop_
_entity.id
_entity.type
_entity.pdbx_description
1 polymer ?
#
loop_
_entity_poly.entity_id
_entity_poly.type
_entity_poly.pdbx_seq_one_letter_code
_entity_poly.pdbx_strand_id
1 'polypeptide(L)'
;MYRSYRYGAVEWIVYNEGDAPDIQIKCIVSTDGGNTYGKSLTISTLGINNPWFTAGISNEGNFRGIDLCFVKDSAATSADKIIYSYAAIGAPNFPGGRVAISDFAPSISTRNYVPSAVELGNANVGIAYVGINGGNRNVYWDRFSDPVGIHQNSGIVENYELKQNYPNPFNPSTTISFSLPKADFVSLKVFDVTGKEVADLISKKLIEGSYDVNFDASKLTSGVYFYKLITSDFVSTKKMILIK
;
A
#
# COMPACT_ATOMS: atom_id res chain seq x y z
N MET A 1 -4.11 20.01 -24.45
CA MET A 1 -3.03 19.20 -23.83
C MET A 1 -3.00 17.85 -24.54
N TYR A 2 -1.81 17.29 -24.80
CA TYR A 2 -1.66 15.93 -25.33
C TYR A 2 -0.55 15.18 -24.59
N ARG A 3 -0.58 13.85 -24.62
CA ARG A 3 0.48 12.96 -24.12
C ARG A 3 0.57 11.74 -25.03
N SER A 4 1.79 11.27 -25.28
CA SER A 4 2.05 10.02 -26.01
C SER A 4 2.47 8.91 -25.05
N TYR A 5 2.04 7.70 -25.37
CA TYR A 5 2.33 6.48 -24.61
C TYR A 5 2.67 5.39 -25.62
N ARG A 6 3.83 4.76 -25.48
CA ARG A 6 4.34 3.79 -26.45
C ARG A 6 4.76 2.48 -25.81
N TYR A 7 4.31 1.38 -26.41
CA TYR A 7 4.76 0.03 -26.08
C TYR A 7 5.06 -0.73 -27.38
N GLY A 8 6.33 -1.08 -27.59
CA GLY A 8 6.77 -1.69 -28.85
C GLY A 8 6.43 -0.81 -30.06
N ALA A 9 5.72 -1.39 -31.03
CA ALA A 9 5.28 -0.69 -32.24
C ALA A 9 3.94 0.06 -32.09
N VAL A 10 3.26 -0.07 -30.95
CA VAL A 10 1.97 0.60 -30.73
C VAL A 10 2.17 1.88 -29.93
N GLU A 11 1.63 2.98 -30.45
CA GLU A 11 1.68 4.31 -29.84
C GLU A 11 0.27 4.89 -29.75
N TRP A 12 -0.11 5.30 -28.54
CA TRP A 12 -1.34 6.03 -28.25
C TRP A 12 -1.00 7.49 -28.02
N ILE A 13 -1.64 8.39 -28.76
CA ILE A 13 -1.61 9.82 -28.47
C ILE A 13 -2.98 10.21 -27.93
N VAL A 14 -3.03 10.55 -26.64
CA VAL A 14 -4.23 11.00 -25.96
C VAL A 14 -4.20 12.53 -25.88
N TYR A 15 -5.30 13.18 -26.23
CA TYR A 15 -5.35 14.63 -26.35
C TYR A 15 -6.76 15.20 -26.07
N ASN A 16 -6.80 16.49 -25.76
CA ASN A 16 -8.05 17.24 -25.65
C ASN A 16 -8.40 17.90 -26.99
N GLU A 17 -9.67 17.86 -27.38
CA GLU A 17 -10.20 18.48 -28.61
C GLU A 17 -11.54 19.18 -28.33
N GLY A 18 -11.77 20.33 -28.96
CA GLY A 18 -12.97 21.15 -28.76
C GLY A 18 -12.72 22.37 -27.87
N ASP A 19 -13.76 23.19 -27.71
CA ASP A 19 -13.76 24.41 -26.91
C ASP A 19 -14.70 24.25 -25.71
N ALA A 20 -14.43 24.95 -24.60
CA ALA A 20 -15.30 24.91 -23.43
C ALA A 20 -16.74 25.35 -23.79
N PRO A 21 -17.78 24.66 -23.28
CA PRO A 21 -17.73 23.56 -22.32
C PRO A 21 -17.51 22.18 -22.95
N ASP A 22 -17.47 22.06 -24.28
CA ASP A 22 -17.48 20.81 -25.05
C ASP A 22 -16.10 20.21 -25.34
N ILE A 23 -15.18 20.27 -24.39
CA ILE A 23 -13.85 19.69 -24.56
C ILE A 23 -13.92 18.16 -24.35
N GLN A 24 -13.50 17.40 -25.37
CA GLN A 24 -13.45 15.94 -25.38
C GLN A 24 -12.02 15.43 -25.17
N ILE A 25 -11.88 14.31 -24.47
CA ILE A 25 -10.66 13.51 -24.44
C ILE A 25 -10.75 12.52 -25.59
N LYS A 26 -9.76 12.56 -26.48
CA LYS A 26 -9.68 11.73 -27.67
C LYS A 26 -8.34 11.02 -27.74
N CYS A 27 -8.28 9.98 -28.57
CA CYS A 27 -7.07 9.22 -28.80
C CYS A 27 -6.93 8.85 -30.28
N ILE A 28 -5.71 8.94 -30.80
CA ILE A 28 -5.31 8.33 -32.06
C ILE A 28 -4.24 7.28 -31.76
N VAL A 29 -4.25 6.20 -32.54
CA VAL A 29 -3.37 5.05 -32.32
C VAL A 29 -2.60 4.75 -33.59
N SER A 30 -1.30 4.57 -33.45
CA SER A 30 -0.44 3.95 -34.45
C SER A 30 -0.11 2.52 -34.01
N THR A 31 -0.11 1.58 -34.96
CA THR A 31 0.33 0.19 -34.74
C THR A 31 1.60 -0.17 -35.52
N ASP A 32 2.23 0.82 -36.15
CA ASP A 32 3.37 0.66 -37.05
C ASP A 32 4.58 1.52 -36.64
N GLY A 33 4.68 1.84 -35.34
CA GLY A 33 5.80 2.59 -34.79
C GLY A 33 5.70 4.11 -35.01
N GLY A 34 4.49 4.64 -35.18
CA GLY A 34 4.23 6.06 -35.37
C GLY A 34 4.29 6.53 -36.82
N ASN A 35 4.37 5.60 -37.80
CA ASN A 35 4.44 5.94 -39.21
C ASN A 35 3.07 6.34 -39.77
N THR A 36 2.01 5.63 -39.36
CA THR A 36 0.62 5.98 -39.67
C THR A 36 -0.24 5.92 -38.42
N TYR A 37 -1.30 6.75 -38.41
CA TYR A 37 -2.27 6.81 -37.32
C TYR A 37 -3.67 6.49 -37.85
N GLY A 38 -4.40 5.69 -37.07
CA GLY A 38 -5.79 5.37 -37.33
C GLY A 38 -6.74 6.54 -37.10
N LYS A 39 -8.03 6.27 -37.23
CA LYS A 39 -9.09 7.26 -36.93
C LYS A 39 -9.07 7.66 -35.46
N SER A 40 -9.44 8.91 -35.20
CA SER A 40 -9.63 9.42 -33.84
C SER A 40 -10.77 8.70 -33.12
N LEU A 41 -10.53 8.34 -31.86
CA LEU A 41 -11.43 7.68 -30.93
C LEU A 41 -11.83 8.68 -29.84
N THR A 42 -13.13 8.82 -29.58
CA THR A 42 -13.64 9.67 -28.49
C THR A 42 -13.71 8.87 -27.19
N ILE A 43 -12.98 9.32 -26.17
CA ILE A 43 -12.84 8.64 -24.87
C ILE A 43 -13.73 9.25 -23.77
N SER A 44 -13.98 10.56 -23.78
CA SER A 44 -15.00 11.17 -22.90
C SER A 44 -16.28 11.45 -23.67
N THR A 45 -17.45 11.17 -23.08
CA THR A 45 -18.77 11.35 -23.75
C THR A 45 -19.47 12.66 -23.42
N LEU A 46 -18.88 13.53 -22.60
CA LEU A 46 -19.47 14.82 -22.24
C LEU A 46 -18.42 15.91 -22.36
N GLY A 47 -18.91 17.10 -22.73
CA GLY A 47 -18.16 18.33 -22.67
C GLY A 47 -17.72 18.62 -21.25
N ILE A 48 -16.41 18.67 -21.05
CA ILE A 48 -15.80 19.01 -19.77
C ILE A 48 -15.21 20.42 -19.90
N ASN A 49 -15.40 21.28 -18.91
CA ASN A 49 -14.85 22.64 -18.96
C ASN A 49 -13.32 22.66 -18.87
N ASN A 50 -12.73 21.64 -18.24
CA ASN A 50 -11.28 21.48 -18.12
C ASN A 50 -10.88 19.99 -17.97
N PRO A 51 -10.86 19.21 -19.06
CA PRO A 51 -10.63 17.77 -18.95
C PRO A 51 -9.18 17.49 -18.60
N TRP A 52 -8.99 16.98 -17.39
CA TRP A 52 -7.76 16.34 -16.99
C TRP A 52 -7.82 14.85 -17.32
N PHE A 53 -6.69 14.34 -17.83
CA PHE A 53 -6.45 12.92 -17.96
C PHE A 53 -5.01 12.59 -17.58
N THR A 54 -4.80 11.33 -17.19
CA THR A 54 -3.50 10.70 -17.07
C THR A 54 -3.60 9.29 -17.58
N ALA A 55 -2.52 8.78 -18.13
CA ALA A 55 -2.43 7.38 -18.51
C ALA A 55 -1.09 6.82 -18.06
N GLY A 56 -1.01 5.50 -18.00
CA GLY A 56 0.24 4.79 -17.78
C GLY A 56 0.27 3.54 -18.65
N ILE A 57 1.50 3.06 -18.90
CA ILE A 57 1.73 1.78 -19.55
C ILE A 57 2.28 0.83 -18.50
N SER A 58 1.63 -0.31 -18.37
CA SER A 58 2.17 -1.42 -17.60
C SER A 58 3.20 -2.19 -18.44
N ASN A 59 4.45 -2.19 -17.99
CA ASN A 59 5.54 -2.94 -18.64
C ASN A 59 5.75 -4.34 -18.04
N GLU A 60 5.17 -4.62 -16.88
CA GLU A 60 5.35 -5.85 -16.11
C GLU A 60 4.02 -6.58 -16.01
N GLY A 61 3.91 -7.85 -16.42
CA GLY A 61 2.71 -8.69 -16.28
C GLY A 61 1.89 -8.94 -17.56
N ASN A 62 0.64 -9.38 -17.39
CA ASN A 62 -0.20 -9.92 -18.48
C ASN A 62 -0.91 -8.84 -19.32
N PHE A 63 -1.21 -7.67 -18.73
CA PHE A 63 -1.82 -6.58 -19.47
C PHE A 63 -0.74 -5.72 -20.14
N ARG A 64 -0.70 -5.79 -21.48
CA ARG A 64 0.22 -5.04 -22.35
C ARG A 64 -0.61 -4.04 -23.14
N GLY A 65 -0.71 -2.81 -22.65
CA GLY A 65 -1.64 -1.81 -23.17
C GLY A 65 -1.50 -0.47 -22.43
N ILE A 66 -2.54 0.36 -22.52
CA ILE A 66 -2.64 1.64 -21.84
C ILE A 66 -3.80 1.61 -20.84
N ASP A 67 -3.52 2.04 -19.61
CA ASP A 67 -4.52 2.38 -18.62
C ASP A 67 -4.72 3.88 -18.61
N LEU A 68 -5.96 4.33 -18.71
CA LEU A 68 -6.32 5.74 -18.77
C LEU A 68 -7.29 6.08 -17.65
N CYS A 69 -6.98 7.16 -16.94
CA CYS A 69 -7.88 7.78 -16.00
C CYS A 69 -8.16 9.23 -16.40
N PHE A 70 -9.41 9.65 -16.21
CA PHE A 70 -9.84 11.01 -16.49
C PHE A 70 -10.99 11.41 -15.58
N VAL A 71 -11.18 12.71 -15.35
CA VAL A 71 -12.29 13.19 -14.54
C VAL A 71 -13.54 13.29 -15.41
N LYS A 72 -14.66 12.74 -14.93
CA LYS A 72 -15.99 13.09 -15.43
C LYS A 72 -16.42 14.38 -14.77
N ASP A 73 -16.61 15.42 -15.59
CA ASP A 73 -17.22 16.69 -15.17
C ASP A 73 -18.72 16.57 -15.37
N SER A 74 -19.45 16.61 -14.27
CA SER A 74 -20.86 16.91 -14.26
C SER A 74 -21.00 18.32 -13.74
N ALA A 75 -21.92 19.12 -14.29
CA ALA A 75 -22.05 20.55 -13.98
C ALA A 75 -22.45 20.90 -12.52
N ALA A 76 -22.20 20.04 -11.52
CA ALA A 76 -22.35 20.30 -10.10
C ALA A 76 -21.42 19.44 -9.21
N THR A 77 -20.82 20.13 -8.24
CA THR A 77 -19.48 19.98 -7.63
C THR A 77 -19.23 18.78 -6.70
N SER A 78 -20.12 17.80 -6.61
CA SER A 78 -19.97 16.62 -5.74
C SER A 78 -20.22 15.27 -6.42
N ALA A 79 -20.69 15.29 -7.68
CA ALA A 79 -20.95 14.08 -8.46
C ALA A 79 -19.78 13.70 -9.38
N ASP A 80 -18.73 14.52 -9.43
CA ASP A 80 -17.55 14.25 -10.23
C ASP A 80 -16.83 13.01 -9.74
N LYS A 81 -16.41 12.20 -10.71
CA LYS A 81 -15.75 10.92 -10.46
C LYS A 81 -14.53 10.82 -11.34
N ILE A 82 -13.48 10.21 -10.80
CA ILE A 82 -12.38 9.69 -11.62
C ILE A 82 -12.90 8.45 -12.33
N ILE A 83 -12.79 8.48 -13.64
CA ILE A 83 -13.20 7.41 -14.55
C ILE A 83 -11.97 6.68 -15.02
N TYR A 84 -12.04 5.36 -14.98
CA TYR A 84 -11.05 4.44 -15.52
C TYR A 84 -11.53 3.84 -16.85
N SER A 85 -10.60 3.70 -17.78
CA SER A 85 -10.74 2.97 -19.03
C SER A 85 -9.38 2.40 -19.44
N TYR A 86 -9.35 1.38 -20.29
CA TYR A 86 -8.10 0.75 -20.71
C TYR A 86 -8.19 0.28 -22.16
N ALA A 87 -7.05 0.14 -22.82
CA ALA A 87 -6.97 -0.47 -24.15
C ALA A 87 -5.77 -1.43 -24.22
N ALA A 88 -6.00 -2.63 -24.76
CA ALA A 88 -4.94 -3.63 -24.92
C ALA A 88 -4.18 -3.40 -26.23
N ILE A 89 -2.92 -3.84 -26.30
CA ILE A 89 -2.09 -3.71 -27.51
C ILE A 89 -2.70 -4.39 -28.75
N GLY A 90 -3.35 -5.55 -28.56
CA GLY A 90 -4.02 -6.28 -29.64
C GLY A 90 -5.40 -5.74 -30.00
N ALA A 91 -5.95 -4.81 -29.21
CA ALA A 91 -7.25 -4.19 -29.42
C ALA A 91 -7.24 -2.76 -28.84
N PRO A 92 -6.56 -1.80 -29.50
CA PRO A 92 -6.30 -0.48 -28.94
C PRO A 92 -7.50 0.47 -29.07
N ASN A 93 -8.72 -0.03 -28.86
CA ASN A 93 -9.99 0.66 -29.12
C ASN A 93 -10.81 0.96 -27.85
N PHE A 94 -10.19 0.92 -26.67
CA PHE A 94 -10.82 1.10 -25.36
C PHE A 94 -12.11 0.28 -25.17
N PRO A 95 -12.02 -1.06 -25.27
CA PRO A 95 -13.21 -1.91 -25.27
C PRO A 95 -13.84 -1.96 -23.88
N GLY A 96 -15.10 -1.56 -23.77
CA GLY A 96 -15.93 -1.79 -22.58
C GLY A 96 -16.56 -0.55 -21.96
N GLY A 97 -17.33 -0.79 -20.90
CA GLY A 97 -17.90 0.25 -20.07
C GLY A 97 -16.82 0.96 -19.26
N ARG A 98 -16.98 2.27 -19.10
CA ARG A 98 -16.09 3.10 -18.28
C ARG A 98 -16.50 2.98 -16.81
N VAL A 99 -15.53 2.85 -15.92
CA VAL A 99 -15.79 2.58 -14.50
C VAL A 99 -15.44 3.80 -13.67
N ALA A 100 -16.36 4.26 -12.81
CA ALA A 100 -16.04 5.25 -11.80
C ALA A 100 -15.27 4.57 -10.67
N ILE A 101 -14.09 5.09 -10.34
CA ILE A 101 -13.23 4.51 -9.30
C ILE A 101 -13.30 5.32 -8.00
N SER A 102 -13.20 6.66 -8.06
CA SER A 102 -13.11 7.50 -6.86
C SER A 102 -14.35 7.48 -5.96
N ASP A 103 -14.19 7.21 -4.68
CA ASP A 103 -15.25 7.39 -3.67
C ASP A 103 -15.60 8.86 -3.42
N PHE A 104 -14.58 9.72 -3.36
CA PHE A 104 -14.75 11.16 -3.10
C PHE A 104 -14.58 11.98 -4.36
N ALA A 105 -15.35 13.07 -4.49
CA ALA A 105 -15.25 13.96 -5.64
C ALA A 105 -13.85 14.60 -5.68
N PRO A 106 -13.17 14.64 -6.84
CA PRO A 106 -11.89 15.29 -6.98
C PRO A 106 -12.02 16.80 -6.68
N SER A 107 -11.08 17.33 -5.89
CA SER A 107 -11.13 18.72 -5.42
C SER A 107 -10.74 19.70 -6.52
N ILE A 108 -11.72 20.42 -7.06
CA ILE A 108 -11.49 21.60 -7.91
C ILE A 108 -11.02 22.76 -7.01
N SER A 109 -9.81 23.26 -7.25
CA SER A 109 -9.20 24.35 -6.48
C SER A 109 -8.38 25.26 -7.38
N THR A 110 -8.26 26.55 -7.02
CA THR A 110 -7.32 27.49 -7.65
C THR A 110 -5.86 27.06 -7.52
N ARG A 111 -5.56 26.13 -6.61
CA ARG A 111 -4.24 25.48 -6.48
C ARG A 111 -3.98 24.38 -7.50
N ASN A 112 -4.97 24.08 -8.36
CA ASN A 112 -4.87 23.11 -9.45
C ASN A 112 -4.37 21.73 -8.97
N TYR A 113 -5.10 21.12 -8.03
CA TYR A 113 -4.80 19.75 -7.61
C TYR A 113 -5.16 18.79 -8.73
N VAL A 114 -4.14 18.43 -9.49
CA VAL A 114 -4.25 17.52 -10.61
C VAL A 114 -3.98 16.09 -10.10
N PRO A 115 -4.89 15.13 -10.28
CA PRO A 115 -4.58 13.75 -9.90
C PRO A 115 -3.37 13.21 -10.67
N SER A 116 -2.72 12.19 -10.12
CA SER A 116 -1.53 11.57 -10.73
C SER A 116 -1.71 10.07 -10.89
N ALA A 117 -1.33 9.56 -12.06
CA ALA A 117 -1.05 8.14 -12.24
C ALA A 117 0.21 7.75 -11.46
N VAL A 118 0.18 6.53 -10.93
CA VAL A 118 1.30 5.88 -10.26
C VAL A 118 1.35 4.45 -10.77
N GLU A 119 2.46 4.09 -11.40
CA GLU A 119 2.69 2.72 -11.88
C GLU A 119 2.90 1.77 -10.70
N LEU A 120 2.31 0.58 -10.81
CA LEU A 120 2.39 -0.51 -9.85
C LEU A 120 3.11 -1.68 -10.53
N GLY A 121 4.06 -2.30 -9.84
CA GLY A 121 4.90 -3.41 -10.34
C GLY A 121 4.16 -4.74 -10.62
N ASN A 122 2.84 -4.72 -10.71
CA ASN A 122 1.99 -5.88 -10.98
C ASN A 122 1.06 -5.67 -12.18
N ALA A 123 1.51 -4.90 -13.16
CA ALA A 123 0.77 -4.58 -14.39
C ALA A 123 -0.33 -3.53 -14.28
N ASN A 124 -0.21 -2.61 -13.33
CA ASN A 124 -1.31 -1.72 -12.98
C ASN A 124 -0.86 -0.26 -12.79
N VAL A 125 -1.81 0.66 -12.86
CA VAL A 125 -1.68 2.13 -12.68
C VAL A 125 -2.69 2.62 -11.64
N GLY A 126 -2.27 2.88 -10.41
CA GLY A 126 -3.16 3.51 -9.44
C GLY A 126 -3.23 5.02 -9.58
N ILE A 127 -4.24 5.62 -8.95
CA ILE A 127 -4.46 7.07 -9.00
C ILE A 127 -4.37 7.66 -7.59
N ALA A 128 -3.46 8.61 -7.43
CA ALA A 128 -3.43 9.50 -6.28
C ALA A 128 -4.15 10.81 -6.62
N TYR A 129 -5.07 11.26 -5.76
CA TYR A 129 -5.84 12.49 -5.99
C TYR A 129 -6.19 13.21 -4.69
N VAL A 130 -6.48 14.52 -4.78
CA VAL A 130 -7.07 15.26 -3.67
C VAL A 130 -8.59 15.22 -3.82
N GLY A 131 -9.30 14.72 -2.81
CA GLY A 131 -10.75 14.59 -2.81
C GLY A 131 -11.41 15.38 -1.67
N ILE A 132 -12.72 15.61 -1.79
CA ILE A 132 -13.52 16.30 -0.78
C ILE A 132 -14.39 15.29 -0.01
N ASN A 133 -14.21 15.23 1.31
CA ASN A 133 -15.03 14.42 2.22
C ASN A 133 -15.59 15.28 3.35
N GLY A 134 -16.91 15.50 3.36
CA GLY A 134 -17.57 16.27 4.42
C GLY A 134 -17.03 17.69 4.59
N GLY A 135 -16.56 18.32 3.50
CA GLY A 135 -15.94 19.66 3.51
C GLY A 135 -14.42 19.67 3.74
N ASN A 136 -13.83 18.56 4.18
CA ASN A 136 -12.39 18.42 4.32
C ASN A 136 -11.74 18.00 3.00
N ARG A 137 -10.52 18.47 2.75
CA ARG A 137 -9.69 18.02 1.62
C ARG A 137 -8.66 17.01 2.12
N ASN A 138 -8.66 15.81 1.56
CA ASN A 138 -7.69 14.77 1.88
C ASN A 138 -7.03 14.23 0.61
N VAL A 139 -5.87 13.59 0.78
CA VAL A 139 -5.23 12.81 -0.28
C VAL A 139 -5.82 11.41 -0.26
N TYR A 140 -6.28 10.94 -1.41
CA TYR A 140 -6.85 9.64 -1.65
C TYR A 140 -6.02 8.87 -2.67
N TRP A 141 -6.14 7.55 -2.58
CA TRP A 141 -5.57 6.60 -3.50
C TRP A 141 -6.66 5.63 -3.95
N ASP A 142 -6.65 5.24 -5.23
CA ASP A 142 -7.64 4.32 -5.76
C ASP A 142 -7.13 3.50 -6.97
N ARG A 143 -7.51 2.21 -7.03
CA ARG A 143 -7.43 1.31 -8.21
C ARG A 143 -8.03 -0.11 -8.01
N PHE A 144 -9.07 -0.32 -7.21
CA PHE A 144 -9.72 -1.64 -6.95
C PHE A 144 -9.10 -2.58 -5.88
N SER A 145 -8.46 -2.06 -4.82
CA SER A 145 -8.32 -2.80 -3.56
C SER A 145 -8.23 -1.84 -2.38
N ASP A 146 -8.78 -2.24 -1.23
CA ASP A 146 -8.67 -1.50 0.02
C ASP A 146 -7.19 -1.20 0.31
N PRO A 147 -6.81 0.05 0.59
CA PRO A 147 -5.51 0.31 1.17
C PRO A 147 -5.40 -0.52 2.45
N VAL A 148 -4.57 -1.57 2.42
CA VAL A 148 -4.14 -2.22 3.65
C VAL A 148 -3.37 -1.17 4.43
N GLY A 149 -3.75 -1.02 5.71
CA GLY A 149 -3.36 0.13 6.52
C GLY A 149 -1.88 0.46 6.44
N ILE A 150 -1.56 1.74 6.54
CA ILE A 150 -0.20 2.19 6.80
C ILE A 150 0.17 1.67 8.19
N HIS A 151 0.82 0.52 8.25
CA HIS A 151 1.53 0.11 9.44
C HIS A 151 2.73 1.03 9.57
N GLN A 152 2.76 1.85 10.61
CA GLN A 152 3.97 2.54 11.01
C GLN A 152 5.01 1.45 11.26
N ASN A 153 5.93 1.28 10.30
CA ASN A 153 6.99 0.31 10.45
C ASN A 153 8.00 0.92 11.42
N SER A 154 7.71 0.84 12.72
CA SER A 154 8.63 1.18 13.82
C SER A 154 9.80 0.20 13.91
N GLY A 155 10.21 -0.39 12.78
CA GLY A 155 11.11 -1.51 12.68
C GLY A 155 12.59 -1.16 12.78
N ILE A 156 12.96 0.09 13.08
CA ILE A 156 14.29 0.35 13.62
C ILE A 156 14.18 0.15 15.12
N VAL A 157 14.50 -1.06 15.56
CA VAL A 157 14.78 -1.32 16.96
C VAL A 157 16.08 -0.60 17.28
N GLU A 158 16.01 0.55 17.94
CA GLU A 158 17.22 1.31 18.27
C GLU A 158 17.94 0.75 19.51
N ASN A 159 17.22 0.01 20.36
CA ASN A 159 17.72 -0.46 21.64
C ASN A 159 17.37 -1.92 21.92
N TYR A 160 18.21 -2.57 22.71
CA TYR A 160 17.83 -3.83 23.35
C TYR A 160 16.69 -3.60 24.34
N GLU A 161 15.63 -4.41 24.26
CA GLU A 161 14.52 -4.35 25.20
C GLU A 161 14.03 -5.75 25.55
N LEU A 162 13.77 -6.01 26.83
CA LEU A 162 13.01 -7.18 27.28
C LEU A 162 11.70 -6.68 27.90
N LYS A 163 10.57 -7.01 27.26
CA LYS A 163 9.25 -6.57 27.71
C LYS A 163 8.71 -7.45 28.82
N GLN A 164 7.73 -6.92 29.54
CA GLN A 164 6.94 -7.71 30.47
C GLN A 164 6.15 -8.77 29.69
N ASN A 165 6.17 -10.02 30.15
CA ASN A 165 5.41 -11.10 29.54
C ASN A 165 3.90 -10.79 29.59
N TYR A 166 3.16 -11.18 28.55
CA TYR A 166 1.72 -10.98 28.49
C TYR A 166 0.99 -12.28 28.08
N PRO A 167 -0.06 -12.69 28.81
CA PRO A 167 -0.55 -12.09 30.06
C PRO A 167 0.43 -12.26 31.23
N ASN A 168 0.31 -11.43 32.27
CA ASN A 168 0.96 -11.61 33.58
C ASN A 168 0.06 -11.02 34.69
N PRO A 169 -0.49 -11.84 35.62
CA PRO A 169 -0.32 -13.29 35.75
C PRO A 169 -0.83 -14.10 34.55
N PHE A 170 -0.34 -15.34 34.39
CA PHE A 170 -0.68 -16.20 33.24
C PHE A 170 -1.11 -17.62 33.65
N ASN A 171 -1.84 -18.32 32.77
CA ASN A 171 -2.27 -19.72 32.94
C ASN A 171 -2.52 -20.44 31.60
N PRO A 172 -1.85 -21.57 31.29
CA PRO A 172 -0.47 -21.88 31.65
C PRO A 172 0.53 -21.24 30.68
N SER A 173 0.06 -20.50 29.67
CA SER A 173 0.89 -19.94 28.60
C SER A 173 0.98 -18.42 28.66
N THR A 174 2.14 -17.89 28.28
CA THR A 174 2.39 -16.44 28.13
C THR A 174 3.34 -16.19 26.96
N THR A 175 3.36 -14.96 26.45
CA THR A 175 4.32 -14.53 25.42
C THR A 175 5.34 -13.58 26.03
N ILE A 176 6.62 -13.86 25.77
CA ILE A 176 7.75 -13.01 26.16
C ILE A 176 8.27 -12.31 24.91
N SER A 177 8.18 -10.99 24.89
CA SER A 177 8.63 -10.16 23.77
C SER A 177 9.95 -9.46 24.08
N PHE A 178 10.85 -9.40 23.11
CA PHE A 178 12.10 -8.65 23.21
C PHE A 178 12.55 -8.09 21.86
N SER A 179 13.48 -7.15 21.88
CA SER A 179 14.00 -6.50 20.67
C SER A 179 15.53 -6.46 20.66
N LEU A 180 16.11 -6.59 19.46
CA LEU A 180 17.55 -6.55 19.19
C LEU A 180 17.86 -5.44 18.17
N PRO A 181 18.75 -4.49 18.46
CA PRO A 181 19.15 -3.44 17.52
C PRO A 181 20.18 -3.88 16.48
N LYS A 182 20.82 -5.03 16.69
CA LYS A 182 21.78 -5.66 15.79
C LYS A 182 21.74 -7.17 15.93
N ALA A 183 22.26 -7.88 14.94
CA ALA A 183 22.41 -9.33 15.02
C ALA A 183 23.34 -9.74 16.19
N ASP A 184 22.87 -10.66 17.05
CA ASP A 184 23.61 -11.12 18.23
C ASP A 184 23.23 -12.55 18.62
N PHE A 185 24.05 -13.21 19.45
CA PHE A 185 23.69 -14.46 20.10
C PHE A 185 22.76 -14.18 21.28
N VAL A 186 21.57 -14.79 21.28
CA VAL A 186 20.54 -14.56 22.29
C VAL A 186 20.30 -15.82 23.11
N SER A 187 20.33 -15.67 24.43
CA SER A 187 19.85 -16.67 25.39
C SER A 187 18.67 -16.11 26.18
N LEU A 188 17.52 -16.80 26.13
CA LEU A 188 16.34 -16.51 26.93
C LEU A 188 16.00 -17.73 27.79
N LYS A 189 16.19 -17.61 29.10
CA LYS A 189 16.00 -18.69 30.07
C LYS A 189 15.03 -18.30 31.18
N VAL A 190 14.37 -19.30 31.76
CA VAL A 190 13.43 -19.15 32.89
C VAL A 190 14.01 -19.80 34.13
N PHE A 191 13.84 -19.14 35.28
CA PHE A 191 14.34 -19.52 36.59
C PHE A 191 13.23 -19.48 37.64
N ASP A 192 13.31 -20.35 38.64
CA ASP A 192 12.48 -20.26 39.85
C ASP A 192 13.06 -19.26 40.88
N VAL A 193 12.38 -19.09 42.01
CA VAL A 193 12.80 -18.16 43.08
C VAL A 193 14.13 -18.52 43.75
N THR A 194 14.61 -19.75 43.59
CA THR A 194 15.90 -20.20 44.11
C THR A 194 17.05 -19.96 43.12
N GLY A 195 16.73 -19.48 41.91
CA GLY A 195 17.68 -19.28 40.83
C GLY A 195 17.98 -20.54 40.01
N LYS A 196 17.21 -21.62 40.21
CA LYS A 196 17.34 -22.83 39.39
C LYS A 196 16.69 -22.61 38.03
N GLU A 197 17.42 -22.94 36.96
CA GLU A 197 16.89 -22.93 35.59
C GLU A 197 15.80 -24.00 35.44
N VAL A 198 14.63 -23.59 34.95
CA VAL A 198 13.47 -24.46 34.73
C VAL A 198 13.09 -24.58 33.26
N ALA A 199 13.55 -23.67 32.39
CA ALA A 199 13.39 -23.77 30.93
C ALA A 199 14.45 -22.94 30.18
N ASP A 200 14.86 -23.42 29.00
CA ASP A 200 15.64 -22.68 28.01
C ASP A 200 14.75 -22.47 26.78
N LEU A 201 14.37 -21.22 26.50
CA LEU A 201 13.39 -20.88 25.48
C LEU A 201 14.04 -20.53 24.13
N ILE A 202 15.21 -19.89 24.17
CA ILE A 202 16.01 -19.55 23.00
C ILE A 202 17.49 -19.63 23.39
N SER A 203 18.30 -20.25 22.52
CA SER A 203 19.76 -20.23 22.60
C SER A 203 20.36 -20.29 21.19
N LYS A 204 20.36 -19.16 20.47
CA LYS A 204 20.86 -19.08 19.08
C LYS A 204 21.18 -17.66 18.66
N LYS A 205 21.88 -17.53 17.54
CA LYS A 205 22.09 -16.24 16.85
C LYS A 205 20.79 -15.78 16.17
N LEU A 206 20.42 -14.54 16.39
CA LEU A 206 19.28 -13.86 15.78
C LEU A 206 19.76 -12.60 15.05
N ILE A 207 19.01 -12.15 14.04
CA ILE A 207 19.25 -10.87 13.36
C ILE A 207 18.57 -9.72 14.12
N GLU A 208 18.81 -8.47 13.74
CA GLU A 208 18.08 -7.33 14.28
C GLU A 208 16.56 -7.47 14.08
N GLY A 209 15.78 -7.02 15.06
CA GLY A 209 14.32 -7.12 15.00
C GLY A 209 13.66 -7.32 16.36
N SER A 210 12.34 -7.46 16.34
CA SER A 210 11.53 -7.82 17.50
C SER A 210 11.09 -9.28 17.42
N TYR A 211 11.08 -9.95 18.57
CA TYR A 211 10.81 -11.38 18.69
C TYR A 211 9.80 -11.65 19.79
N ASP A 212 8.88 -12.57 19.51
CA ASP A 212 7.91 -13.08 20.46
C ASP A 212 8.16 -14.58 20.71
N VAL A 213 8.21 -14.96 21.98
CA VAL A 213 8.47 -16.33 22.41
C VAL A 213 7.34 -16.81 23.27
N ASN A 214 6.63 -17.84 22.80
CA ASN A 214 5.60 -18.48 23.59
C ASN A 214 6.24 -19.41 24.62
N PHE A 215 5.82 -19.24 25.88
CA PHE A 215 6.23 -20.09 26.99
C PHE A 215 5.00 -20.82 27.54
N ASP A 216 5.03 -22.15 27.47
CA ASP A 216 4.06 -23.04 28.12
C ASP A 216 4.64 -23.58 29.44
N ALA A 217 4.04 -23.15 30.56
CA ALA A 217 4.42 -23.56 31.90
C ALA A 217 3.52 -24.66 32.48
N SER A 218 2.82 -25.43 31.64
CA SER A 218 1.88 -26.49 32.06
C SER A 218 2.47 -27.50 33.07
N LYS A 219 3.78 -27.74 33.00
CA LYS A 219 4.57 -28.64 33.86
C LYS A 219 5.13 -27.98 35.13
N LEU A 220 4.92 -26.69 35.32
CA LEU A 220 5.38 -25.94 36.49
C LEU A 220 4.23 -25.71 37.49
N THR A 221 4.57 -25.48 38.76
CA THR A 221 3.60 -25.17 39.82
C THR A 221 3.30 -23.68 39.86
N SER A 222 2.10 -23.29 40.32
CA SER A 222 1.75 -21.88 40.59
C SER A 222 2.82 -21.22 41.46
N GLY A 223 3.21 -19.98 41.11
CA GLY A 223 4.29 -19.30 41.80
C GLY A 223 4.92 -18.17 41.00
N VAL A 224 6.00 -17.63 41.57
CA VAL A 224 6.80 -16.56 40.97
C VAL A 224 7.98 -17.19 40.22
N TYR A 225 8.20 -16.73 38.99
CA TYR A 225 9.32 -17.10 38.15
C TYR A 225 10.01 -15.85 37.61
N PHE A 226 11.25 -16.02 37.16
CA PHE A 226 12.01 -14.97 36.52
C PHE A 226 12.47 -15.45 35.15
N TYR A 227 12.45 -14.58 34.15
CA TYR A 227 13.05 -14.85 32.86
C TYR A 227 14.14 -13.83 32.58
N LYS A 228 15.23 -14.30 31.98
CA LYS A 228 16.43 -13.53 31.74
C LYS A 228 16.82 -13.61 30.28
N LEU A 229 16.92 -12.45 29.64
CA LEU A 229 17.49 -12.28 28.30
C LEU A 229 18.96 -11.92 28.46
N ILE A 230 19.84 -12.66 27.78
CA ILE A 230 21.28 -12.43 27.73
C ILE A 230 21.68 -12.34 26.26
N THR A 231 22.42 -11.29 25.94
CA THR A 231 23.09 -11.04 24.66
C THR A 231 24.55 -10.65 24.94
N SER A 232 25.32 -10.31 23.91
CA SER A 232 26.71 -9.88 24.11
C SER A 232 26.81 -8.56 24.88
N ASP A 233 25.87 -7.63 24.64
CA ASP A 233 25.92 -6.26 25.18
C ASP A 233 24.77 -5.92 26.15
N PHE A 234 23.80 -6.84 26.33
CA PHE A 234 22.60 -6.58 27.12
C PHE A 234 22.18 -7.78 27.96
N VAL A 235 21.88 -7.52 29.24
CA VAL A 235 21.30 -8.48 30.17
C VAL A 235 20.11 -7.85 30.86
N SER A 236 18.95 -8.49 30.81
CA SER A 236 17.75 -8.03 31.49
C SER A 236 16.96 -9.18 32.08
N THR A 237 16.40 -8.97 33.26
CA THR A 237 15.59 -9.95 34.00
C THR A 237 14.24 -9.34 34.32
N LYS A 238 13.17 -10.12 34.14
CA LYS A 238 11.80 -9.74 34.49
C LYS A 238 11.13 -10.85 35.29
N LYS A 239 10.16 -10.46 36.11
CA LYS A 239 9.38 -11.35 36.98
C LYS A 239 8.05 -11.70 36.31
N MET A 240 7.61 -12.94 36.40
CA MET A 240 6.29 -13.39 35.97
C MET A 240 5.61 -14.23 37.07
N ILE A 241 4.28 -14.28 37.03
CA ILE A 241 3.45 -14.98 38.01
C ILE A 241 2.59 -16.01 37.28
N LEU A 242 2.83 -17.29 37.56
CA LEU A 242 2.00 -18.39 37.07
C LEU A 242 0.87 -18.64 38.07
N ILE A 243 -0.36 -18.64 37.60
CA ILE A 243 -1.55 -19.01 38.37
C ILE A 243 -2.18 -20.22 37.68
N LYS A 244 -2.35 -21.32 38.41
CA LYS A 244 -3.03 -22.53 37.98
C LYS A 244 -4.16 -22.85 38.93
#